data_AF-A0A4P7DXS4-F1
#
_entry.id   AF-A0A4P7DXS4-F1
#
_cell.length_a   1.000
_cell.length_b   1.000
_cell.length_c   1.000
_cell.angle_alpha   90.00
_cell.angle_beta   90.00
_cell.angle_gamma   90.00
#
_symmetry.space_group_name_H-M   'P 1'
#
loop_
_entity.id
_entity.type
_entity.pdbx_description
1 polymer ?
#
loop_
_entity_poly.entity_id
_entity_poly.type
_entity_poly.pdbx_seq_one_letter_code
_entity_poly.pdbx_strand_id
1 'polypeptide(L)'
;MTHSRLLFLTFLSIALLTACEVGKKVDRTNYDHLTIEELAKGDQLIDFSDSMLMGPIDINKLTNDDAKIAKAAVYRIYSNLELKDNQYLFRVKDAEKLHLSERVFDKYVKDIEEMNAHVRKEDEMEKLEPISSEYLNSLLK
;
A
#
# COMPACT_ATOMS: atom_id res chain seq x y z
N MET A 1 -22.08 -1.28 -65.71
CA MET A 1 -22.63 0.09 -65.73
C MET A 1 -22.12 0.82 -64.51
N THR A 2 -21.31 1.84 -64.77
CA THR A 2 -20.66 2.77 -63.86
C THR A 2 -21.61 3.91 -63.47
N HIS A 3 -21.72 4.23 -62.18
CA HIS A 3 -22.03 5.55 -61.58
C HIS A 3 -21.76 5.40 -60.06
N SER A 4 -21.27 6.35 -59.27
CA SER A 4 -20.70 7.67 -59.51
C SER A 4 -20.05 8.11 -58.18
N ARG A 5 -18.77 8.44 -58.26
CA ARG A 5 -18.02 9.51 -57.57
C ARG A 5 -18.66 10.29 -56.40
N LEU A 6 -17.89 10.32 -55.29
CA LEU A 6 -17.28 11.51 -54.63
C LEU A 6 -18.16 12.42 -53.75
N LEU A 7 -17.75 12.59 -52.47
CA LEU A 7 -17.53 13.88 -51.75
C LEU A 7 -17.25 13.60 -50.25
N PHE A 8 -16.02 13.84 -49.79
CA PHE A 8 -15.62 14.98 -48.92
C PHE A 8 -16.22 14.91 -47.50
N LEU A 9 -15.47 14.55 -46.45
CA LEU A 9 -14.41 15.28 -45.72
C LEU A 9 -14.94 15.74 -44.35
N THR A 10 -14.08 15.56 -43.34
CA THR A 10 -14.04 16.24 -42.03
C THR A 10 -15.15 15.99 -41.01
N PHE A 11 -14.76 15.51 -39.84
CA PHE A 11 -14.67 16.24 -38.56
C PHE A 11 -14.60 15.14 -37.47
N LEU A 12 -13.49 14.95 -36.77
CA LEU A 12 -13.03 15.77 -35.63
C LEU A 12 -13.12 14.90 -34.37
N SER A 13 -11.94 14.46 -33.94
CA SER A 13 -11.48 14.52 -32.55
C SER A 13 -12.53 14.35 -31.43
N ILE A 14 -12.55 13.17 -30.83
CA ILE A 14 -12.62 13.01 -29.37
C ILE A 14 -11.61 11.89 -29.06
N ALA A 15 -10.30 12.14 -28.97
CA ALA A 15 -9.60 12.91 -27.94
C ALA A 15 -10.14 12.65 -26.53
N LEU A 16 -9.40 11.81 -25.80
CA LEU A 16 -9.36 11.71 -24.34
C LEU A 16 -10.65 11.26 -23.64
N LEU A 17 -10.79 9.93 -23.51
CA LEU A 17 -11.10 9.35 -22.21
C LEU A 17 -9.80 8.81 -21.59
N THR A 18 -8.75 9.62 -21.55
CA THR A 18 -7.91 9.60 -20.34
C THR A 18 -8.76 10.30 -19.30
N ALA A 19 -9.70 9.57 -18.71
CA ALA A 19 -10.21 9.96 -17.42
C ALA A 19 -8.96 10.11 -16.55
N CYS A 20 -8.64 11.35 -16.18
CA CYS A 20 -7.81 11.57 -15.02
C CYS A 20 -8.44 10.73 -13.92
N GLU A 21 -7.78 9.65 -13.50
CA GLU A 21 -7.94 9.19 -12.13
C GLU A 21 -7.37 10.33 -11.27
N VAL A 22 -8.21 11.33 -11.05
CA VAL A 22 -8.02 12.31 -9.99
C VAL A 22 -7.89 11.46 -8.74
N GLY A 23 -6.69 11.45 -8.17
CA GLY A 23 -6.34 10.53 -7.11
C GLY A 23 -7.42 10.49 -6.04
N LYS A 24 -7.86 9.28 -5.69
CA LYS A 24 -8.95 9.10 -4.72
C LYS A 24 -8.45 9.65 -3.39
N LYS A 25 -9.06 10.74 -2.93
CA LYS A 25 -8.78 11.26 -1.59
C LYS A 25 -9.38 10.27 -0.59
N VAL A 26 -8.53 9.64 0.21
CA VAL A 26 -8.97 8.86 1.37
C VAL A 26 -9.64 9.83 2.35
N ASP A 27 -10.85 9.51 2.78
CA ASP A 27 -11.55 10.27 3.81
C ASP A 27 -10.91 9.99 5.17
N ARG A 28 -10.03 10.90 5.61
CA ARG A 28 -9.27 10.77 6.85
C ARG A 28 -10.09 11.07 8.11
N THR A 29 -11.27 11.70 7.96
CA THR A 29 -12.10 12.12 9.11
C THR A 29 -12.57 10.94 9.96
N ASN A 30 -12.60 9.73 9.37
CA ASN A 30 -12.93 8.49 10.06
C ASN A 30 -11.86 8.06 11.10
N TYR A 31 -10.65 8.65 11.07
CA TYR A 31 -9.56 8.29 11.99
C TYR A 31 -9.23 9.38 13.02
N ASP A 32 -9.79 10.59 12.91
CA ASP A 32 -9.40 11.74 13.72
C ASP A 32 -9.62 11.51 15.23
N HIS A 33 -10.67 10.76 15.57
CA HIS A 33 -11.04 10.45 16.94
C HIS A 33 -10.32 9.21 17.52
N LEU A 34 -9.61 8.45 16.68
CA LEU A 34 -8.94 7.22 17.07
C LEU A 34 -7.48 7.50 17.44
N THR A 35 -7.06 6.91 18.55
CA THR A 35 -5.65 6.75 18.89
C THR A 35 -4.97 5.79 17.91
N ILE A 36 -3.65 5.85 17.85
CA ILE A 36 -2.86 4.91 17.05
C ILE A 36 -3.06 3.46 17.48
N GLU A 37 -3.24 3.21 18.78
CA GLU A 37 -3.45 1.87 19.31
C GLU A 37 -4.83 1.32 18.94
N GLU A 38 -5.87 2.14 19.04
CA GLU A 38 -7.22 1.79 18.59
C GLU A 38 -7.24 1.49 17.09
N LEU A 39 -6.55 2.32 16.29
CA LEU A 39 -6.45 2.08 14.86
C LEU A 39 -5.62 0.82 14.55
N ALA A 40 -4.50 0.60 15.21
CA ALA A 40 -3.62 -0.55 14.94
C ALA A 40 -4.25 -1.89 15.32
N LYS A 41 -5.02 -1.94 16.42
CA LYS A 41 -5.63 -3.17 16.95
C LYS A 41 -7.11 -3.35 16.59
N GLY A 42 -7.73 -2.31 16.03
CA GLY A 42 -9.13 -2.33 15.61
C GLY A 42 -9.34 -2.93 14.21
N ASP A 43 -10.59 -2.83 13.77
CA ASP A 43 -11.12 -3.39 12.52
C ASP A 43 -11.43 -2.33 11.45
N GLN A 44 -11.11 -1.07 11.73
CA GLN A 44 -11.34 0.02 10.79
C GLN A 44 -10.48 -0.20 9.54
N LEU A 45 -11.12 -0.11 8.37
CA LEU A 45 -10.42 -0.19 7.10
C LEU A 45 -9.39 0.93 7.01
N ILE A 46 -8.11 0.59 6.85
CA ILE A 46 -7.04 1.55 6.58
C ILE A 46 -6.78 1.60 5.08
N ASP A 47 -6.83 2.81 4.53
CA ASP A 47 -6.42 3.09 3.16
C ASP A 47 -5.43 4.26 3.13
N PHE A 48 -4.60 4.34 2.09
CA PHE A 48 -3.63 5.39 1.89
C PHE A 48 -3.99 6.26 0.69
N SER A 49 -3.68 7.55 0.82
CA SER A 49 -3.72 8.45 -0.34
C SER A 49 -2.77 7.96 -1.43
N ASP A 50 -3.12 8.20 -2.70
CA ASP A 50 -2.25 7.79 -3.82
C ASP A 50 -0.82 8.35 -3.67
N SER A 51 -0.67 9.56 -3.13
CA SER A 51 0.64 10.17 -2.85
C SER A 51 1.53 9.35 -1.92
N MET A 52 0.95 8.62 -0.96
CA MET A 52 1.72 7.75 -0.05
C MET A 52 2.15 6.46 -0.72
N LEU A 53 1.44 6.02 -1.76
CA LEU A 53 1.72 4.78 -2.48
C LEU A 53 2.75 4.96 -3.61
N MET A 54 3.06 6.21 -3.99
CA MET A 54 3.99 6.53 -5.09
C MET A 54 5.48 6.32 -4.77
N GLY A 55 5.84 5.84 -3.58
CA GLY A 55 7.23 5.63 -3.19
C GLY A 55 7.40 4.81 -1.91
N PRO A 56 8.65 4.64 -1.42
CA PRO A 56 8.88 4.05 -0.11
C PRO A 56 8.26 4.94 0.98
N ILE A 57 7.51 4.31 1.88
CA ILE A 57 6.85 5.01 2.98
C ILE A 57 7.88 5.21 4.09
N ASP A 58 8.48 6.41 4.14
CA ASP A 58 9.30 6.83 5.27
C ASP A 58 8.39 7.41 6.36
N ILE A 59 8.01 6.57 7.30
CA ILE A 59 7.10 6.92 8.40
C ILE A 59 7.59 8.15 9.18
N ASN A 60 8.91 8.37 9.26
CA ASN A 60 9.50 9.49 9.98
C ASN A 60 9.30 10.83 9.26
N LYS A 61 8.95 10.82 7.97
CA LYS A 61 8.68 12.01 7.15
C LYS A 61 7.19 12.32 7.02
N LEU A 62 6.33 11.45 7.53
CA LEU A 62 4.88 11.66 7.50
C LEU A 62 4.46 12.70 8.54
N THR A 63 3.44 13.49 8.20
CA THR A 63 2.83 14.47 9.10
C THR A 63 1.76 13.81 9.97
N ASN A 64 1.35 14.48 11.06
CA ASN A 64 0.53 13.98 12.16
C ASN A 64 -0.42 12.77 11.87
N ASP A 65 -1.55 12.95 11.19
CA ASP A 65 -2.51 11.84 11.00
C ASP A 65 -2.05 10.80 9.97
N ASP A 66 -1.28 11.23 8.98
CA ASP A 66 -0.68 10.35 7.98
C ASP A 66 0.33 9.38 8.61
N ALA A 67 1.12 9.87 9.57
CA ALA A 67 2.05 9.05 10.35
C ALA A 67 1.29 8.04 11.23
N LYS A 68 0.19 8.47 11.85
CA LYS A 68 -0.67 7.60 12.67
C LYS A 68 -1.26 6.45 11.84
N ILE A 69 -1.85 6.76 10.69
CA ILE A 69 -2.47 5.76 9.79
C ILE A 69 -1.41 4.80 9.23
N ALA A 70 -0.25 5.31 8.81
CA ALA A 70 0.84 4.49 8.29
C ALA A 70 1.42 3.55 9.35
N LYS A 71 1.70 4.04 10.57
CA LYS A 71 2.20 3.19 11.67
C LYS A 71 1.20 2.10 12.04
N ALA A 72 -0.10 2.41 12.07
CA ALA A 72 -1.14 1.42 12.32
C ALA A 72 -1.19 0.33 11.24
N ALA A 73 -1.08 0.70 9.96
CA ALA A 73 -1.00 -0.28 8.87
C ALA A 73 0.25 -1.17 8.99
N VAL A 74 1.41 -0.58 9.28
CA VAL A 74 2.68 -1.31 9.49
C VAL A 74 2.54 -2.27 10.65
N TYR A 75 1.92 -1.86 11.76
CA TYR A 75 1.65 -2.73 12.89
C TYR A 75 0.82 -3.95 12.47
N ARG A 76 -0.28 -3.76 11.73
CA ARG A 76 -1.15 -4.86 11.26
C ARG A 76 -0.43 -5.81 10.31
N ILE A 77 0.36 -5.28 9.38
CA ILE A 77 1.19 -6.09 8.47
C ILE A 77 2.22 -6.88 9.27
N TYR A 78 3.06 -6.21 10.05
CA TYR A 78 4.25 -6.80 10.67
C TYR A 78 3.90 -7.76 11.81
N SER A 79 2.79 -7.54 12.52
CA SER A 79 2.23 -8.50 13.47
C SER A 79 1.75 -9.80 12.82
N ASN A 80 1.50 -9.78 11.51
CA ASN A 80 1.09 -10.93 10.70
C ASN A 80 2.23 -11.48 9.83
N LEU A 81 3.47 -11.04 10.02
CA LEU A 81 4.64 -11.66 9.41
C LEU A 81 5.20 -12.76 10.32
N GLU A 82 5.81 -13.76 9.69
CA GLU A 82 6.66 -14.74 10.34
C GLU A 82 7.98 -14.86 9.59
N LEU A 83 9.08 -14.96 10.34
CA LEU A 83 10.38 -15.25 9.75
C LEU A 83 10.55 -16.78 9.66
N LYS A 84 10.73 -17.30 8.45
CA LYS A 84 11.00 -18.71 8.18
C LYS A 84 12.02 -18.83 7.05
N ASP A 85 13.02 -19.68 7.23
CA ASP A 85 14.06 -19.93 6.22
C ASP A 85 14.71 -18.63 5.69
N ASN A 86 14.99 -17.70 6.62
CA ASN A 86 15.52 -16.35 6.35
C ASN A 86 14.65 -15.50 5.39
N GLN A 87 13.33 -15.69 5.44
CA GLN A 87 12.35 -14.93 4.64
C GLN A 87 11.14 -14.56 5.50
N TYR A 88 10.60 -13.36 5.29
CA TYR A 88 9.33 -12.99 5.89
C TYR A 88 8.17 -13.55 5.07
N LEU A 89 7.26 -14.25 5.74
CA LEU A 89 6.06 -14.82 5.18
C LEU A 89 4.83 -14.20 5.84
N PHE A 90 3.81 -13.89 5.06
CA PHE A 90 2.53 -13.45 5.59
C PHE A 90 1.74 -14.64 6.14
N ARG A 91 1.28 -14.53 7.39
CA ARG A 91 0.35 -15.48 8.02
C ARG A 91 -1.04 -15.44 7.39
N VAL A 92 -1.42 -14.29 6.83
CA VAL A 92 -2.70 -14.08 6.13
C VAL A 92 -2.45 -13.56 4.72
N LYS A 93 -3.24 -14.03 3.75
CA LYS A 93 -3.06 -13.69 2.32
C LYS A 93 -4.07 -12.68 1.78
N ASP A 94 -4.96 -12.18 2.64
CA ASP A 94 -6.11 -11.38 2.25
C ASP A 94 -6.07 -10.03 2.97
N ALA A 95 -6.19 -8.93 2.22
CA ALA A 95 -6.17 -7.57 2.76
C ALA A 95 -7.28 -7.32 3.82
N GLU A 96 -8.44 -7.94 3.61
CA GLU A 96 -9.60 -7.86 4.51
C GLU A 96 -9.29 -8.37 5.91
N LYS A 97 -8.48 -9.44 6.04
CA LYS A 97 -8.09 -9.99 7.35
C LYS A 97 -7.20 -9.06 8.16
N LEU A 98 -6.57 -8.10 7.50
CA LEU A 98 -5.79 -7.04 8.12
C LEU A 98 -6.55 -5.72 8.17
N HIS A 99 -7.80 -5.70 7.73
CA HIS A 99 -8.61 -4.49 7.59
C HIS A 99 -7.85 -3.39 6.82
N LEU A 100 -7.15 -3.79 5.75
CA LEU A 100 -6.44 -2.89 4.84
C LEU A 100 -7.16 -2.86 3.49
N SER A 101 -7.08 -1.74 2.78
CA SER A 101 -7.43 -1.73 1.36
C SER A 101 -6.47 -2.63 0.57
N GLU A 102 -6.96 -3.21 -0.54
CA GLU A 102 -6.15 -4.08 -1.40
C GLU A 102 -4.87 -3.37 -1.87
N ARG A 103 -4.98 -2.11 -2.29
CA ARG A 103 -3.84 -1.29 -2.73
C ARG A 103 -2.76 -1.12 -1.66
N VAL A 104 -3.14 -0.97 -0.38
CA VAL A 104 -2.18 -0.86 0.72
C VAL A 104 -1.53 -2.21 0.98
N PHE A 105 -2.33 -3.28 1.02
CA PHE A 105 -1.83 -4.63 1.22
C PHE A 105 -0.85 -5.04 0.12
N ASP A 106 -1.21 -4.86 -1.15
CA ASP A 106 -0.38 -5.21 -2.31
C ASP A 106 0.95 -4.45 -2.33
N LYS A 107 0.95 -3.18 -1.90
CA LYS A 107 2.18 -2.39 -1.74
C LYS A 107 3.14 -3.06 -0.76
N TYR A 108 2.65 -3.48 0.42
CA TYR A 108 3.48 -4.15 1.42
C TYR A 108 3.88 -5.56 1.00
N VAL A 109 3.00 -6.32 0.34
CA VAL A 109 3.36 -7.63 -0.21
C VAL A 109 4.55 -7.49 -1.16
N LYS A 110 4.47 -6.53 -2.09
CA LYS A 110 5.55 -6.24 -3.02
C LYS A 110 6.84 -5.84 -2.31
N ASP A 111 6.79 -4.92 -1.34
CA ASP A 111 7.97 -4.46 -0.61
C ASP A 111 8.65 -5.62 0.17
N ILE A 112 7.86 -6.49 0.80
CA ILE A 112 8.37 -7.67 1.51
C ILE A 112 8.96 -8.70 0.54
N GLU A 113 8.33 -8.92 -0.61
CA GLU A 113 8.85 -9.81 -1.66
C GLU A 113 10.18 -9.30 -2.24
N GLU A 114 10.31 -7.99 -2.44
CA GLU A 114 11.54 -7.34 -2.89
C GLU A 114 12.66 -7.48 -1.85
N MET A 115 12.37 -7.25 -0.56
CA MET A 115 13.33 -7.47 0.53
C MET A 115 13.78 -8.94 0.60
N ASN A 116 12.84 -9.88 0.58
CA ASN A 116 13.17 -11.31 0.55
C ASN A 116 14.01 -11.68 -0.69
N ALA A 117 13.76 -11.05 -1.84
CA ALA A 117 14.54 -11.26 -3.05
C ALA A 117 15.95 -10.66 -2.97
N HIS A 118 16.11 -9.54 -2.26
CA HIS A 118 17.41 -8.93 -2.00
C HIS A 118 18.28 -9.84 -1.12
N VAL A 119 17.75 -10.30 0.01
CA VAL A 119 18.45 -11.21 0.95
C VAL A 119 18.81 -12.55 0.29
N ARG A 120 18.02 -13.04 -0.66
CA ARG A 120 18.37 -14.24 -1.44
C ARG A 120 19.54 -14.03 -2.41
N LYS A 121 19.78 -12.80 -2.86
CA LYS A 121 20.82 -12.45 -3.84
C LYS A 121 22.13 -12.04 -3.17
N GLU A 122 22.03 -11.25 -2.11
CA GLU A 122 23.16 -10.81 -1.30
C GLU A 122 23.43 -11.91 -0.28
N ASP A 123 24.36 -12.81 -0.64
CA ASP A 123 24.97 -13.93 0.13
C ASP A 123 24.37 -14.25 1.53
N GLU A 124 24.14 -15.55 1.82
CA GLU A 124 23.40 -16.09 3.00
C GLU A 124 23.83 -15.59 4.41
N MET A 125 24.89 -14.79 4.49
CA MET A 125 25.35 -14.13 5.71
C MET A 125 24.43 -12.99 6.18
N GLU A 126 23.66 -12.34 5.31
CA GLU A 126 22.65 -11.37 5.75
C GLU A 126 21.46 -12.10 6.39
N LYS A 127 21.39 -12.04 7.72
CA LYS A 127 20.33 -12.68 8.51
C LYS A 127 19.26 -11.67 8.85
N LEU A 128 18.05 -11.94 8.39
CA LEU A 128 16.86 -11.23 8.85
C LEU A 128 16.59 -11.58 10.31
N GLU A 129 16.15 -10.59 11.07
CA GLU A 129 15.72 -10.78 12.44
C GLU A 129 14.21 -10.92 12.53
N PRO A 130 13.66 -11.74 13.43
CA PRO A 130 12.22 -11.74 13.68
C PRO A 130 11.73 -10.35 14.09
N ILE A 131 10.55 -9.96 13.62
CA ILE A 131 9.92 -8.72 14.08
C ILE A 131 9.67 -8.82 15.59
N SER A 132 10.31 -7.94 16.35
CA SER A 132 10.21 -7.95 17.81
C SER A 132 8.94 -7.26 18.30
N SER A 133 8.43 -7.72 19.45
CA SER A 133 7.34 -7.03 20.15
C SER A 133 7.72 -5.60 20.55
N GLU A 134 9.00 -5.34 20.82
CA GLU A 134 9.50 -3.99 21.11
C GLU A 134 9.32 -3.07 19.90
N TYR A 135 9.69 -3.53 18.70
CA TYR A 135 9.49 -2.77 17.48
C TYR A 135 8.00 -2.51 17.22
N LEU A 136 7.15 -3.55 17.33
CA LEU A 136 5.71 -3.39 17.19
C LEU A 136 5.13 -2.37 18.18
N ASN A 137 5.55 -2.42 19.45
CA ASN A 137 5.12 -1.46 20.45
C ASN A 137 5.66 -0.05 20.23
N SER A 138 6.81 0.10 19.56
CA SER A 138 7.33 1.41 19.17
C SER A 138 6.45 2.11 18.11
N LEU A 139 5.76 1.32 17.27
CA LEU A 139 4.80 1.84 16.30
C LEU A 139 3.53 2.40 16.95
N LEU A 140 3.26 2.08 18.23
CA LEU A 140 2.08 2.55 18.95
C LEU A 140 2.35 3.83 19.76
N LYS A 141 3.52 4.45 19.58
CA LYS A 141 3.97 5.65 20.30
C LYS A 141 4.10 6.86 19.40
#